data_AF-A0A4V2G6I0-F1
#
_entry.id   AF-A0A4V2G6I0-F1
#
_cell.length_a   1.000
_cell.length_b   1.000
_cell.length_c   1.000
_cell.angle_alpha   90.00
_cell.angle_beta   90.00
_cell.angle_gamma   90.00
#
_symmetry.space_group_name_H-M   'P 1'
#
loop_
_entity.id
_entity.type
_entity.pdbx_description
1 polymer ?
#
loop_
_entity_poly.entity_id
_entity_poly.type
_entity_poly.pdbx_seq_one_letter_code
_entity_poly.pdbx_strand_id
1 'polypeptide(L)' 'MTTPAPGRRLIEISDEAFDVLSRTAETRGTDFDGALRYLMQAPAVSTARPDGDEDGDGDE' A
#
# COMPACT_ATOMS: atom_id res chain seq x y z
N MET A 1 -8.04 26.29 16.76
CA MET A 1 -6.77 25.74 16.22
C MET A 1 -6.52 24.44 16.96
N THR A 2 -6.64 23.29 16.30
CA THR A 2 -6.39 21.98 16.92
C THR A 2 -4.88 21.80 17.05
N THR A 3 -4.37 21.84 18.27
CA THR A 3 -2.96 21.53 18.56
C THR A 3 -2.75 20.03 18.33
N PRO A 4 -1.86 19.60 17.41
CA PRO A 4 -1.61 18.18 17.20
C PRO A 4 -0.99 17.59 18.47
N ALA A 5 -1.55 16.47 18.95
CA ALA A 5 -0.98 15.72 20.06
C ALA A 5 0.48 15.32 19.74
N PRO A 6 1.42 15.42 20.69
CA PRO A 6 2.81 15.07 20.44
C PRO A 6 2.90 13.62 19.96
N GLY A 7 3.51 13.42 18.79
CA GLY A 7 3.65 12.11 18.15
C GLY A 7 2.71 11.84 16.98
N ARG A 8 1.68 12.67 16.74
CA ARG A 8 0.84 12.54 15.53
C ARG A 8 1.42 13.37 14.40
N ARG A 9 1.75 12.71 13.29
CA ARG A 9 2.15 13.36 12.03
C ARG A 9 0.99 13.27 11.05
N LEU A 10 0.68 14.39 10.40
CA LEU A 10 -0.19 14.38 9.25
C LEU A 10 0.67 14.05 8.02
N ILE A 11 0.25 13.07 7.25
CA ILE A 11 0.87 12.69 5.99
C ILE A 11 -0.19 12.69 4.91
N GLU A 12 0.14 13.29 3.77
CA GLU A 12 -0.69 13.22 2.57
C GLU A 12 -0.18 12.05 1.73
N ILE A 13 -1.11 11.26 1.20
CA ILE A 13 -0.83 10.08 0.37
C ILE A 13 -1.76 10.11 -0.83
N SER A 14 -1.41 9.37 -1.88
CA SER A 14 -2.29 9.21 -3.04
C SER A 14 -3.54 8.40 -2.70
N ASP A 15 -4.60 8.59 -3.49
CA ASP A 15 -5.86 7.85 -3.34
C ASP A 15 -5.64 6.32 -3.43
N GLU A 16 -4.77 5.88 -4.35
CA GLU A 16 -4.42 4.46 -4.49
C GLU A 16 -3.74 3.88 -3.23
N ALA A 17 -2.80 4.64 -2.64
CA ALA A 17 -2.15 4.23 -1.40
C ALA A 17 -3.15 4.19 -0.23
N PHE A 18 -4.10 5.13 -0.21
CA PHE A 18 -5.18 5.14 0.76
C PHE A 18 -6.07 3.90 0.64
N ASP A 19 -6.45 3.50 -0.57
CA ASP A 19 -7.28 2.30 -0.79
C ASP A 19 -6.59 1.03 -0.29
N VAL A 20 -5.29 0.87 -0.56
CA VAL A 20 -4.51 -0.27 -0.06
C VAL A 20 -4.45 -0.27 1.46
N LEU A 21 -4.21 0.88 2.08
CA LEU A 21 -4.17 1.03 3.54
C LEU A 21 -5.53 0.73 4.17
N SER A 22 -6.61 1.26 3.60
CA SER A 22 -7.99 1.06 4.07
C SER A 22 -8.38 -0.41 4.02
N ARG A 23 -8.19 -1.07 2.88
CA ARG A 23 -8.47 -2.51 2.73
C ARG A 23 -7.64 -3.35 3.70
N THR A 24 -6.38 -2.98 3.92
CA THR A 24 -5.50 -3.68 4.86
C THR A 24 -5.98 -3.52 6.30
N ALA A 25 -6.38 -2.31 6.71
CA ALA A 25 -6.94 -2.01 8.02
C ALA A 25 -8.21 -2.84 8.28
N GLU A 26 -9.15 -2.85 7.32
CA GLU A 26 -10.38 -3.64 7.41
C GLU A 26 -10.10 -5.14 7.50
N THR A 27 -9.26 -5.66 6.61
CA THR A 27 -8.94 -7.11 6.54
C THR A 27 -8.24 -7.60 7.81
N ARG A 28 -7.39 -6.75 8.41
CA ARG A 28 -6.64 -7.07 9.63
C ARG A 28 -7.40 -6.72 10.92
N GLY A 29 -8.51 -6.00 10.82
CA GLY A 29 -9.26 -5.50 11.98
C GLY A 29 -8.43 -4.55 12.85
N THR A 30 -7.62 -3.70 12.22
CA THR A 30 -6.70 -2.75 12.89
C THR A 30 -6.91 -1.34 12.36
N ASP A 31 -6.40 -0.33 13.06
CA ASP A 31 -6.35 1.05 12.56
C ASP A 31 -5.25 1.24 11.50
N PHE A 32 -5.23 2.43 10.86
CA PHE A 32 -4.27 2.76 9.80
C PHE A 32 -2.80 2.66 10.23
N ASP A 33 -2.46 2.95 11.49
CA ASP A 33 -1.08 2.83 11.97
C ASP A 33 -0.67 1.36 12.05
N GLY A 34 -1.57 0.50 12.57
CA GLY A 34 -1.37 -0.94 12.57
C GLY A 34 -1.29 -1.54 11.17
N ALA A 35 -2.11 -1.05 10.23
CA ALA A 35 -2.07 -1.46 8.83
C ALA A 35 -0.74 -1.04 8.15
N LEU A 36 -0.31 0.21 8.35
CA LEU A 36 0.96 0.71 7.83
C LEU A 36 2.14 -0.09 8.41
N ARG A 37 2.12 -0.35 9.71
CA ARG A 37 3.14 -1.17 10.38
C ARG A 37 3.17 -2.59 9.84
N TYR A 38 2.01 -3.18 9.56
CA TYR A 38 1.91 -4.49 8.90
C TYR A 38 2.52 -4.45 7.50
N LEU A 39 2.18 -3.45 6.68
CA LEU A 39 2.72 -3.32 5.31
C LEU A 39 4.24 -3.10 5.30
N MET A 40 4.80 -2.37 6.28
CA MET A 40 6.25 -2.19 6.41
C MET A 40 6.99 -3.46 6.86
N GLN A 41 6.32 -4.36 7.59
CA GLN A 41 6.91 -5.61 8.08
C GLN A 41 6.66 -6.80 7.15
N ALA A 42 5.62 -6.71 6.31
CA ALA A 42 5.38 -7.73 5.30
C ALA A 42 6.58 -7.73 4.34
N PRO A 43 7.14 -8.92 4.00
CA PRO A 43 8.08 -9.00 2.91
C PRO A 43 7.38 -8.41 1.68
N ALA A 44 8.02 -7.43 1.03
CA ALA A 44 7.48 -6.79 -0.16
C ALA A 44 7.23 -7.90 -1.19
N VAL A 45 5.96 -8.34 -1.28
CA VAL A 45 5.53 -9.20 -2.36
C VAL A 45 5.63 -8.31 -3.57
N SER A 46 6.65 -8.56 -4.38
CA SER A 46 6.90 -7.80 -5.60
C SER A 46 5.59 -7.76 -6.38
N THR A 47 4.97 -6.57 -6.45
CA THR A 47 3.90 -6.29 -7.39
C THR A 47 4.53 -6.05 -8.75
N ALA A 48 5.45 -6.94 -9.17
CA ALA A 48 5.74 -7.10 -10.58
C ALA A 48 4.37 -7.40 -11.19
N ARG A 49 3.82 -6.36 -11.82
CA ARG A 49 2.76 -6.45 -12.82
C ARG A 49 3.06 -7.71 -13.61
N PRO A 50 2.13 -8.65 -13.80
CA PRO A 50 2.36 -9.71 -14.77
C PRO A 50 2.72 -8.97 -16.06
N ASP A 51 3.99 -9.05 -16.44
CA ASP A 51 4.42 -8.70 -17.77
C ASP A 51 3.39 -9.34 -18.69
N GLY A 52 2.78 -8.52 -19.55
CA GLY A 52 2.04 -9.11 -20.64
C GLY A 52 3.02 -10.01 -21.35
N ASP A 53 2.77 -11.32 -21.33
CA ASP A 53 3.25 -12.25 -22.31
C ASP A 53 2.78 -11.71 -23.68
N GLU A 54 3.48 -10.73 -24.24
CA GLU A 54 3.48 -10.48 -25.68
C GLU A 54 4.41 -11.54 -26.27
N ASP A 55 3.82 -12.71 -26.49
CA ASP A 55 4.28 -13.69 -27.45
C ASP A 55 4.63 -12.97 -28.77
N GLY A 56 5.91 -12.99 -29.12
CA GLY A 56 6.43 -12.35 -30.32
C GLY A 56 7.81 -12.86 -30.69
N ASP A 57 8.07 -14.16 -30.49
CA ASP A 57 9.16 -14.86 -31.16
C ASP A 57 8.89 -14.85 -32.67
N GLY A 58 9.91 -14.46 -33.41
CA GLY A 58 9.81 -14.11 -34.82
C GLY A 58 9.56 -15.29 -35.75
N ASP A 59 8.88 -14.99 -36.84
CA ASP A 59 8.98 -15.71 -38.10
C ASP A 59 8.88 -14.69 -39.25
N GLU A 60 9.83 -14.83 -40.18
CA GLU A 60 10.03 -14.15 -41.49
C GLU A 60 10.72 -12.77 -41.57
#